data_AF-A0AAW9IW06-F1
#
_entry.id   AF-A0AAW9IW06-F1
#
_cell.length_a   1.000
_cell.length_b   1.000
_cell.length_c   1.000
_cell.angle_alpha   90.00
_cell.angle_beta   90.00
_cell.angle_gamma   90.00
#
_symmetry.space_group_name_H-M   'P 1'
#
loop_
_entity.id
_entity.type
_entity.pdbx_description
1 polymer ?
#
loop_
_entity_poly.entity_id
_entity_poly.type
_entity_poly.pdbx_seq_one_letter_code
_entity_poly.pdbx_strand_id
1 'polypeptide(L)'
;LSTIPNEIERDYIYGNEDTNIFDSITPILIGFFVFFFVFLISGISLLKERTSGTLNKLLATPIKRSHLVFGYLIGYGIFAVIQTFIVVLFSIYVLKIEIVGSISLLLLTNIMLAFVALSLGIFLSTFANSEFQMIHFIQIIVLPQILFSGIIPLESMANWIQGIAKLMHLYYASDALKKVIIMGNT
;
A
#
# COMPACT_ATOMS: atom_id res chain seq x y z
N LEU A 1 10.14 0.54 58.85
CA LEU A 1 10.10 -0.36 57.68
C LEU A 1 9.09 0.21 56.71
N SER A 2 9.51 1.23 55.95
CA SER A 2 9.96 1.14 54.55
C SER A 2 8.78 1.14 53.57
N THR A 3 8.36 2.37 53.27
CA THR A 3 7.76 2.87 52.02
C THR A 3 7.77 1.88 50.85
N ILE A 4 6.59 1.41 50.44
CA ILE A 4 6.37 0.84 49.12
C ILE A 4 6.36 2.02 48.14
N PRO A 5 7.32 2.15 47.20
CA PRO A 5 7.25 3.19 46.19
C PRO A 5 6.14 2.77 45.23
N ASN A 6 5.02 3.47 45.37
CA ASN A 6 3.98 3.55 44.36
C ASN A 6 4.51 4.46 43.24
N GLU A 7 4.04 4.21 42.02
CA GLU A 7 4.48 4.84 40.75
C GLU A 7 5.75 4.21 40.18
N ILE A 8 5.53 3.11 39.44
CA ILE A 8 6.39 2.77 38.32
C ILE A 8 6.17 3.91 37.32
N GLU A 9 6.95 4.98 37.47
CA GLU A 9 7.10 6.04 36.48
C GLU A 9 7.63 5.38 35.21
N ARG A 10 6.68 4.95 34.37
CA ARG A 10 6.99 4.43 33.05
C ARG A 10 7.37 5.63 32.22
N ASP A 11 8.67 5.88 32.15
CA ASP A 11 9.24 6.82 31.21
C ASP A 11 9.03 6.25 29.80
N TYR A 12 7.89 6.59 29.22
CA TYR A 12 7.54 6.21 27.86
C TYR A 12 8.40 7.03 26.91
N ILE A 13 9.55 6.48 26.54
CA ILE A 13 10.46 7.12 25.57
C ILE A 13 9.75 7.32 24.20
N TYR A 14 8.67 6.57 23.92
CA TYR A 14 7.73 6.83 22.81
C TYR A 14 6.28 6.41 23.15
N GLY A 15 5.36 7.38 23.17
CA GLY A 15 3.90 7.19 23.26
C GLY A 15 3.36 7.06 24.69
N ASN A 16 2.34 7.83 25.04
CA ASN A 16 1.76 7.90 26.38
C ASN A 16 1.16 6.55 26.86
N GLU A 17 0.70 6.47 28.11
CA GLU A 17 -0.01 5.30 28.69
C GLU A 17 -1.21 4.82 27.84
N ASP A 18 -1.72 5.67 26.95
CA ASP A 18 -2.78 5.44 25.97
C ASP A 18 -2.27 5.06 24.56
N THR A 19 -1.12 4.40 24.44
CA THR A 19 -0.60 3.91 23.14
C THR A 19 -1.57 2.88 22.55
N ASN A 20 -2.51 3.40 21.77
CA ASN A 20 -3.60 2.64 21.20
C ASN A 20 -3.04 1.74 20.09
N ILE A 21 -3.61 0.54 19.96
CA ILE A 21 -3.39 -0.37 18.82
C ILE A 21 -3.51 0.39 17.47
N PHE A 22 -4.32 1.45 17.46
CA PHE A 22 -4.51 2.37 16.35
C PHE A 22 -3.20 2.98 15.81
N ASP A 23 -2.26 3.42 16.67
CA ASP A 23 -1.03 4.09 16.24
C ASP A 23 -0.06 3.12 15.56
N SER A 24 -0.08 1.86 16.00
CA SER A 24 0.74 0.79 15.43
C SER A 24 0.21 0.27 14.09
N ILE A 25 -1.11 0.31 13.88
CA ILE A 25 -1.77 -0.18 12.65
C ILE A 25 -1.91 0.93 11.62
N THR A 26 -1.97 2.19 12.04
CA THR A 26 -2.13 3.35 11.16
C THR A 26 -1.17 3.39 9.97
N PRO A 27 0.17 3.25 10.16
CA PRO A 27 1.11 3.26 9.03
C PRO A 27 0.81 2.18 7.99
N ILE A 28 0.35 1.02 8.46
CA ILE A 28 -0.01 -0.12 7.63
C ILE A 28 -1.23 0.21 6.78
N LEU A 29 -2.26 0.81 7.39
CA LEU A 29 -3.50 1.17 6.71
C LEU A 29 -3.27 2.22 5.62
N ILE A 30 -2.40 3.20 5.83
CA ILE A 30 -2.05 4.20 4.81
C ILE A 30 -1.50 3.50 3.57
N GLY A 31 -0.46 2.66 3.74
CA GLY A 31 0.14 1.91 2.63
C GLY A 31 -0.86 0.96 1.98
N PHE A 32 -1.70 0.30 2.78
CA PHE A 32 -2.74 -0.59 2.29
C PHE A 32 -3.75 0.15 1.40
N PHE A 33 -4.27 1.30 1.82
CA PHE A 33 -5.26 2.04 1.03
C PHE A 33 -4.66 2.59 -0.27
N VAL A 34 -3.42 3.09 -0.22
CA VAL A 34 -2.70 3.50 -1.43
C VAL A 34 -2.57 2.32 -2.40
N PHE A 35 -2.05 1.18 -1.92
CA PHE A 35 -1.92 -0.03 -2.73
C PHE A 35 -3.26 -0.49 -3.29
N PHE A 36 -4.27 -0.63 -2.43
CA PHE A 36 -5.57 -1.17 -2.78
C PHE A 36 -6.27 -0.33 -3.84
N PHE A 37 -6.38 0.99 -3.64
CA PHE A 37 -7.06 1.85 -4.60
C PHE A 37 -6.32 1.93 -5.94
N VAL A 38 -5.00 2.06 -5.92
CA VAL A 38 -4.23 2.12 -7.18
C VAL A 38 -4.32 0.80 -7.94
N PHE A 39 -4.20 -0.33 -7.26
CA PHE A 39 -4.34 -1.65 -7.84
C PHE A 39 -5.75 -1.88 -8.41
N LEU A 40 -6.79 -1.50 -7.66
CA LEU A 40 -8.19 -1.60 -8.06
C LEU A 40 -8.48 -0.76 -9.31
N ILE A 41 -8.15 0.54 -9.26
CA ILE A 41 -8.43 1.49 -10.33
C ILE A 41 -7.70 1.07 -11.61
N SER A 42 -6.40 0.79 -11.52
CA SER A 42 -5.62 0.44 -12.69
C SER A 42 -6.03 -0.89 -13.31
N GLY A 43 -6.28 -1.89 -12.47
CA GLY A 43 -6.71 -3.22 -12.91
C GLY A 43 -8.06 -3.19 -13.64
N ILE A 44 -9.06 -2.52 -13.06
CA ILE A 44 -10.40 -2.43 -13.65
C ILE A 44 -10.39 -1.51 -14.88
N SER A 45 -9.70 -0.37 -14.82
CA SER A 45 -9.70 0.60 -15.92
C SER A 45 -9.08 0.01 -17.18
N LEU A 46 -7.91 -0.62 -17.07
CA LEU A 46 -7.26 -1.24 -18.23
C LEU A 46 -8.07 -2.44 -18.76
N LEU A 47 -8.68 -3.23 -17.86
CA LEU A 47 -9.57 -4.31 -18.26
C LEU A 47 -10.73 -3.76 -19.10
N LYS A 48 -11.37 -2.67 -18.66
CA LYS A 48 -12.47 -2.03 -19.37
C LYS A 48 -12.06 -1.49 -20.73
N GLU A 49 -10.87 -0.91 -20.87
CA GLU A 49 -10.35 -0.48 -22.18
C GLU A 49 -10.11 -1.65 -23.13
N ARG A 50 -9.68 -2.80 -22.59
CA ARG A 50 -9.50 -4.02 -23.36
C ARG A 50 -10.83 -4.64 -23.78
N THR A 51 -11.79 -4.77 -22.88
CA THR A 51 -13.10 -5.38 -23.16
C THR A 51 -14.01 -4.47 -24.01
N SER A 52 -13.87 -3.15 -23.90
CA SER A 52 -14.55 -2.19 -24.79
C SER A 52 -13.98 -2.16 -26.21
N GLY A 53 -12.84 -2.82 -26.44
CA GLY A 53 -12.18 -2.87 -27.75
C GLY A 53 -11.41 -1.59 -28.11
N THR A 54 -11.34 -0.59 -27.22
CA THR A 54 -10.53 0.63 -27.41
C THR A 54 -9.06 0.27 -27.61
N LEU A 55 -8.57 -0.68 -26.81
CA LEU A 55 -7.21 -1.19 -26.93
C LEU A 55 -6.94 -1.81 -28.31
N ASN A 56 -7.90 -2.55 -28.87
CA ASN A 56 -7.76 -3.19 -30.18
C ASN A 56 -7.70 -2.16 -31.32
N LYS A 57 -8.45 -1.06 -31.20
CA LYS A 57 -8.38 0.07 -32.15
C LYS A 57 -7.01 0.75 -32.12
N LEU A 58 -6.42 0.91 -30.94
CA LEU A 58 -5.05 1.45 -30.80
C LEU A 58 -4.01 0.52 -31.43
N LEU A 59 -4.13 -0.80 -31.23
CA LEU A 59 -3.22 -1.78 -31.82
C LEU A 59 -3.36 -1.93 -33.35
N ALA A 60 -4.45 -1.44 -33.95
CA ALA A 60 -4.61 -1.37 -35.41
C ALA A 60 -3.84 -0.20 -36.06
N THR A 61 -3.33 0.74 -35.25
CA THR A 61 -2.42 1.80 -35.70
C THR A 61 -0.97 1.32 -35.64
N PRO A 62 -0.01 1.94 -36.37
CA PRO A 62 1.39 1.50 -36.41
C PRO A 62 2.17 1.85 -35.11
N ILE A 63 1.59 1.58 -33.94
CA ILE A 63 2.17 1.83 -32.62
C ILE A 63 2.72 0.52 -32.06
N LYS A 64 3.96 0.54 -31.53
CA LYS A 64 4.55 -0.64 -30.86
C LYS A 64 3.86 -0.91 -29.52
N ARG A 65 3.67 -2.18 -29.18
CA ARG A 65 3.06 -2.61 -27.91
C ARG A 65 3.78 -2.06 -26.67
N SER A 66 5.09 -1.88 -26.72
CA SER A 66 5.88 -1.29 -25.63
C SER A 66 5.49 0.16 -25.35
N HIS A 67 5.30 0.98 -26.39
CA HIS A 67 4.86 2.37 -26.23
C HIS A 67 3.47 2.46 -25.61
N LEU A 68 2.60 1.49 -25.90
CA LEU A 68 1.27 1.41 -25.32
C LEU A 68 1.31 1.11 -23.81
N VAL A 69 2.15 0.16 -23.37
CA VAL A 69 2.33 -0.13 -21.94
C VAL A 69 2.90 1.07 -21.20
N PHE A 70 3.91 1.74 -21.78
CA PHE A 70 4.46 2.97 -21.20
C PHE A 70 3.44 4.10 -21.15
N GLY A 71 2.61 4.26 -22.19
CA GLY A 71 1.53 5.24 -22.20
C GLY A 71 0.53 5.01 -21.07
N TYR A 72 0.17 3.75 -20.81
CA TYR A 72 -0.71 3.41 -19.69
C TYR A 72 -0.05 3.59 -18.33
N LEU A 73 1.22 3.23 -18.18
CA LEU A 73 1.97 3.47 -16.95
C LEU A 73 2.06 4.97 -16.63
N ILE A 74 2.28 5.83 -17.63
CA ILE A 74 2.31 7.28 -17.42
C ILE A 74 0.90 7.81 -17.14
N GLY A 75 -0.08 7.44 -17.96
CA GLY A 75 -1.46 7.90 -17.82
C GLY A 75 -2.04 7.56 -16.47
N TYR A 76 -2.10 6.26 -16.13
CA TYR A 76 -2.58 5.80 -14.83
C TYR A 76 -1.60 6.12 -13.68
N GLY A 77 -0.30 6.31 -13.97
CA GLY A 77 0.69 6.71 -12.98
C GLY A 77 0.45 8.11 -12.41
N ILE A 78 0.01 9.06 -13.24
CA ILE A 78 -0.39 10.40 -12.76
C ILE A 78 -1.57 10.28 -11.79
N PHE A 79 -2.60 9.49 -12.14
CA PHE A 79 -3.72 9.22 -11.24
C PHE A 79 -3.26 8.51 -9.96
N ALA A 80 -2.32 7.57 -10.04
CA ALA A 80 -1.78 6.88 -8.88
C ALA A 80 -1.05 7.84 -7.91
N VAL A 81 -0.28 8.79 -8.45
CA VAL A 81 0.39 9.83 -7.65
C VAL A 81 -0.65 10.74 -7.00
N ILE A 82 -1.62 11.27 -7.76
CA ILE A 82 -2.68 12.13 -7.23
C ILE A 82 -3.47 11.39 -6.14
N GLN A 83 -3.88 10.15 -6.39
CA GLN A 83 -4.58 9.29 -5.44
C GLN A 83 -3.75 9.09 -4.16
N THR A 84 -2.44 8.90 -4.30
CA THR A 84 -1.53 8.76 -3.15
C THR A 84 -1.51 10.02 -2.29
N PHE A 85 -1.40 11.20 -2.91
CA PHE A 85 -1.49 12.47 -2.20
C PHE A 85 -2.83 12.62 -1.46
N ILE A 86 -3.94 12.28 -2.11
CA ILE A 86 -5.27 12.35 -1.49
C ILE A 86 -5.34 11.46 -0.24
N VAL A 87 -4.89 10.20 -0.34
CA VAL A 87 -4.91 9.27 0.80
C VAL A 87 -4.03 9.77 1.94
N VAL A 88 -2.80 10.21 1.64
CA VAL A 88 -1.86 10.72 2.66
C VAL A 88 -2.39 11.99 3.33
N LEU A 89 -2.91 12.95 2.57
CA LEU A 89 -3.49 14.17 3.12
C LEU A 89 -4.74 13.88 3.95
N PHE A 90 -5.58 12.94 3.50
CA PHE A 90 -6.73 12.49 4.28
C PHE A 90 -6.30 11.90 5.62
N SER A 91 -5.26 11.06 5.63
CA SER A 91 -4.68 10.51 6.86
C SER A 91 -4.18 11.60 7.82
N ILE A 92 -3.53 12.64 7.32
CA ILE A 92 -3.02 13.73 8.16
C ILE A 92 -4.15 14.62 8.67
N TYR A 93 -5.02 15.11 7.79
CA TYR A 93 -5.99 16.16 8.15
C TYR A 93 -7.29 15.62 8.73
N VAL A 94 -7.77 14.47 8.26
CA VAL A 94 -9.05 13.90 8.66
C VAL A 94 -8.87 12.90 9.79
N LEU A 95 -7.90 11.99 9.65
CA LEU A 95 -7.60 11.01 10.71
C LEU A 95 -6.68 11.57 11.80
N LYS A 96 -6.16 12.80 11.63
CA LYS A 96 -5.29 13.50 12.59
C LYS A 96 -4.07 12.68 13.01
N ILE A 97 -3.51 11.95 12.05
CA ILE A 97 -2.35 11.10 12.30
C ILE A 97 -1.13 11.99 12.46
N GLU A 98 -0.50 11.90 13.63
CA GLU A 98 0.77 12.57 13.90
C GLU A 98 1.90 11.81 13.19
N ILE A 99 2.64 12.52 12.34
CA ILE A 99 3.79 11.97 11.63
C ILE A 99 5.03 12.57 12.28
N VAL A 100 5.81 11.74 12.97
CA VAL A 100 7.04 12.17 13.66
C VAL A 100 8.19 12.40 12.66
N GLY A 101 8.26 11.61 11.58
CA GLY A 101 9.33 11.69 10.57
C GLY A 101 9.03 12.57 9.35
N SER A 102 9.79 12.36 8.28
CA SER A 102 9.70 13.14 7.04
C SER A 102 8.49 12.77 6.18
N ILE A 103 7.59 13.73 5.98
CA ILE A 103 6.44 13.61 5.06
C ILE A 103 6.90 13.28 3.63
N SER A 104 8.06 13.79 3.20
CA SER A 104 8.61 13.49 1.87
C SER A 104 8.97 12.01 1.71
N LEU A 105 9.51 11.38 2.75
CA LEU A 105 9.88 9.97 2.72
C LEU A 105 8.63 9.10 2.74
N LEU A 106 7.63 9.47 3.54
CA LEU A 106 6.31 8.84 3.54
C LEU A 106 5.64 8.89 2.16
N LEU A 107 5.68 10.05 1.48
CA LEU A 107 5.15 10.19 0.12
C LEU A 107 5.95 9.35 -0.86
N LEU A 108 7.28 9.38 -0.81
CA LEU A 108 8.13 8.60 -1.70
C LEU A 108 7.86 7.09 -1.58
N THR A 109 7.80 6.56 -0.36
CA THR A 109 7.48 5.16 -0.09
C THR A 109 6.11 4.78 -0.65
N ASN A 110 5.08 5.62 -0.42
CA ASN A 110 3.75 5.35 -0.94
C ASN A 110 3.66 5.47 -2.47
N ILE A 111 4.37 6.42 -3.08
CA ILE A 111 4.43 6.55 -4.55
C ILE A 111 5.11 5.32 -5.17
N MET A 112 6.20 4.84 -4.58
CA MET A 112 6.86 3.61 -5.02
C MET A 112 5.91 2.40 -4.90
N LEU A 113 5.21 2.29 -3.77
CA LEU A 113 4.18 1.26 -3.58
C LEU A 113 3.05 1.38 -4.61
N ALA A 114 2.63 2.60 -4.94
CA ALA A 114 1.62 2.86 -5.95
C ALA A 114 2.06 2.41 -7.35
N PHE A 115 3.32 2.62 -7.74
CA PHE A 115 3.84 2.12 -9.02
C PHE A 115 3.93 0.59 -9.07
N VAL A 116 4.24 -0.06 -7.94
CA VAL A 116 4.17 -1.52 -7.82
C VAL A 116 2.74 -2.02 -7.97
N ALA A 117 1.79 -1.40 -7.25
CA ALA A 117 0.36 -1.68 -7.35
C ALA A 117 -0.16 -1.51 -8.78
N LEU A 118 0.23 -0.42 -9.44
CA LEU A 118 -0.12 -0.10 -10.82
C LEU A 118 0.38 -1.18 -11.78
N SER A 119 1.66 -1.55 -11.67
CA SER A 119 2.27 -2.56 -12.53
C SER A 119 1.61 -3.93 -12.35
N LEU A 120 1.30 -4.30 -11.10
CA LEU A 120 0.60 -5.53 -10.77
C LEU A 120 -0.84 -5.53 -11.30
N GLY A 121 -1.54 -4.39 -11.20
CA GLY A 121 -2.91 -4.22 -11.70
C GLY A 121 -2.99 -4.37 -13.22
N ILE A 122 -2.06 -3.72 -13.92
CA ILE A 122 -1.89 -3.86 -15.37
C ILE A 122 -1.60 -5.31 -15.74
N PHE A 123 -0.63 -5.94 -15.08
CA PHE A 123 -0.27 -7.35 -15.33
C PHE A 123 -1.46 -8.29 -15.14
N LEU A 124 -2.16 -8.17 -14.01
CA LEU A 124 -3.24 -9.08 -13.65
C LEU A 124 -4.50 -8.87 -14.53
N SER A 125 -4.73 -7.65 -15.01
CA SER A 125 -5.83 -7.35 -15.94
C SER A 125 -5.75 -8.13 -17.26
N THR A 126 -4.55 -8.60 -17.65
CA THR A 126 -4.37 -9.38 -18.87
C THR A 126 -5.04 -10.76 -18.80
N PHE A 127 -5.17 -11.32 -17.59
CA PHE A 127 -5.76 -12.64 -17.36
C PHE A 127 -7.27 -12.59 -17.07
N ALA A 128 -7.81 -11.45 -16.65
CA ALA A 128 -9.22 -11.30 -16.29
C ALA A 128 -10.09 -11.01 -17.51
N ASN A 129 -11.16 -11.78 -17.76
CA ASN A 129 -12.05 -11.59 -18.90
C ASN A 129 -13.28 -10.72 -18.60
N SER A 130 -13.57 -10.48 -17.31
CA SER A 130 -14.69 -9.65 -16.85
C SER A 130 -14.31 -8.87 -15.59
N GLU A 131 -14.99 -7.75 -15.35
CA GLU A 131 -14.77 -6.93 -14.14
C GLU A 131 -15.00 -7.74 -12.87
N PHE A 132 -15.99 -8.65 -12.88
CA PHE A 132 -16.26 -9.56 -11.77
C PHE A 132 -15.10 -10.52 -11.50
N GLN A 133 -14.49 -11.10 -12.54
CA GLN A 133 -13.30 -11.93 -12.40
C GLN A 133 -12.12 -11.12 -11.84
N MET A 134 -11.97 -9.87 -12.29
CA MET A 134 -10.91 -8.98 -11.82
C MET A 134 -11.07 -8.63 -10.34
N ILE A 135 -12.29 -8.37 -9.86
CA ILE A 135 -12.55 -8.11 -8.44
C ILE A 135 -12.11 -9.31 -7.58
N HIS A 136 -12.40 -10.54 -8.01
CA HIS A 136 -11.93 -11.73 -7.28
C HIS A 136 -10.41 -11.91 -7.33
N PHE A 137 -9.78 -11.64 -8.47
CA PHE A 137 -8.32 -11.61 -8.56
C PHE A 137 -7.71 -10.58 -7.62
N ILE A 138 -8.31 -9.39 -7.54
CA ILE A 138 -7.88 -8.35 -6.62
C ILE A 138 -7.99 -8.83 -5.17
N GLN A 139 -9.11 -9.45 -4.78
CA GLN A 139 -9.30 -10.01 -3.44
C GLN A 139 -8.23 -11.06 -3.10
N ILE A 140 -7.97 -12.00 -4.01
CA ILE A 140 -6.97 -13.07 -3.83
C ILE A 140 -5.56 -12.49 -3.63
N ILE A 141 -5.23 -11.38 -4.29
CA ILE A 141 -3.92 -10.73 -4.14
C ILE A 141 -3.86 -9.83 -2.90
N VAL A 142 -4.91 -9.08 -2.61
CA VAL A 142 -4.93 -8.07 -1.53
C VAL A 142 -5.02 -8.72 -0.15
N LEU A 143 -5.80 -9.80 0.01
CA LEU A 143 -5.97 -10.48 1.29
C LEU A 143 -4.66 -10.99 1.92
N PRO A 144 -3.78 -11.71 1.20
CA PRO A 144 -2.49 -12.10 1.76
C PRO A 144 -1.58 -10.90 2.02
N GLN A 145 -1.64 -9.84 1.20
CA GLN A 145 -0.85 -8.63 1.42
C GLN A 145 -1.17 -7.98 2.77
N ILE A 146 -2.46 -7.82 3.09
CA ILE A 146 -2.86 -7.24 4.38
C ILE A 146 -2.54 -8.17 5.56
N LEU A 147 -2.68 -9.49 5.39
CA LEU A 147 -2.36 -10.47 6.43
C LEU A 147 -0.87 -10.40 6.83
N PHE A 148 0.01 -10.27 5.84
CA PHE A 148 1.46 -10.19 6.02
C PHE A 148 2.00 -8.76 6.11
N SER A 149 1.15 -7.75 6.23
CA SER A 149 1.55 -6.34 6.28
C SER A 149 2.28 -5.92 7.57
N GLY A 150 2.49 -6.86 8.50
CA GLY A 150 3.14 -6.60 9.78
C GLY A 150 2.17 -6.27 10.92
N ILE A 151 0.87 -6.57 10.76
CA ILE A 151 -0.09 -6.62 11.87
C ILE A 151 0.27 -7.78 12.80
N ILE A 152 0.63 -8.92 12.23
CA ILE A 152 1.14 -10.09 12.96
C ILE A 152 2.67 -10.13 12.78
N PRO A 153 3.46 -10.23 13.87
CA PRO A 153 4.90 -10.35 13.77
C PRO A 153 5.30 -11.53 12.88
N LEU A 154 6.18 -11.29 11.90
CA LEU A 154 6.56 -12.34 10.96
C LEU A 154 7.40 -13.43 11.62
N GLU A 155 8.18 -13.06 12.64
CA GLU A 155 9.06 -13.94 13.40
C GLU A 155 8.29 -15.01 14.19
N SER A 156 7.01 -14.76 14.52
CA SER A 156 6.16 -15.75 15.19
C SER A 156 5.54 -16.78 14.24
N MET A 157 5.76 -16.66 12.92
CA MET A 157 5.21 -17.57 11.91
C MET A 157 6.21 -18.67 11.53
N ALA A 158 5.69 -19.81 11.06
CA ALA A 158 6.52 -20.91 10.57
C ALA A 158 7.42 -20.46 9.39
N ASN A 159 8.62 -21.04 9.27
CA ASN A 159 9.63 -20.64 8.27
C ASN A 159 9.11 -20.58 6.82
N TRP A 160 8.24 -21.52 6.43
CA TRP A 160 7.67 -21.53 5.07
C TRP A 160 6.70 -20.37 4.83
N ILE A 161 5.95 -19.95 5.86
CA ILE A 161 5.06 -18.78 5.81
C ILE A 161 5.89 -17.50 5.70
N GLN A 162 7.02 -17.43 6.42
CA GLN A 162 7.95 -16.30 6.30
C GLN A 162 8.50 -16.15 4.88
N GLY A 163 8.73 -17.26 4.18
CA GLY A 163 9.11 -17.26 2.76
C GLY A 163 8.05 -16.59 1.87
N ILE A 164 6.77 -16.90 2.09
CA ILE A 164 5.65 -16.33 1.33
C ILE A 164 5.47 -14.84 1.65
N ALA A 165 5.56 -14.45 2.92
CA ALA A 165 5.41 -13.07 3.35
C ALA A 165 6.44 -12.14 2.70
N LYS A 166 7.66 -12.63 2.45
CA LYS A 166 8.71 -11.88 1.75
C LYS A 166 8.40 -11.57 0.28
N LEU A 167 7.37 -12.17 -0.31
CA LEU A 167 6.87 -11.81 -1.64
C LEU A 167 5.84 -10.67 -1.60
N MET A 168 5.36 -10.31 -0.41
CA MET A 168 4.33 -9.30 -0.24
C MET A 168 4.96 -7.91 -0.24
N HIS A 169 4.79 -7.16 -1.32
CA HIS A 169 5.29 -5.78 -1.44
C HIS A 169 4.77 -4.87 -0.32
N LEU A 170 3.54 -5.09 0.14
CA LEU A 170 2.95 -4.30 1.23
C LEU A 170 3.68 -4.50 2.56
N TYR A 171 4.31 -5.66 2.80
CA TYR A 171 5.11 -5.90 4.01
C TYR A 171 6.26 -4.89 4.12
N TYR A 172 7.07 -4.76 3.06
CA TYR A 172 8.21 -3.85 3.05
C TYR A 172 7.80 -2.39 3.13
N ALA A 173 6.72 -2.02 2.43
CA ALA A 173 6.20 -0.66 2.50
C ALA A 173 5.65 -0.33 3.89
N SER A 174 4.93 -1.26 4.52
CA SER A 174 4.38 -1.06 5.87
C SER A 174 5.49 -0.95 6.92
N ASP A 175 6.54 -1.76 6.82
CA ASP A 175 7.73 -1.64 7.68
C ASP A 175 8.42 -0.28 7.52
N ALA A 176 8.61 0.18 6.28
CA ALA A 176 9.17 1.50 6.01
C ALA A 176 8.28 2.63 6.55
N LEU A 177 6.96 2.55 6.35
CA LEU A 177 6.02 3.56 6.84
C LEU A 177 5.97 3.61 8.37
N LYS A 178 6.03 2.46 9.06
CA LYS A 178 6.14 2.43 10.52
C LYS A 178 7.40 3.15 11.00
N LYS A 179 8.55 2.91 10.37
CA LYS A 179 9.81 3.58 10.71
C LYS A 179 9.74 5.10 10.54
N VAL A 180 9.07 5.58 9.48
CA VAL A 180 8.92 7.02 9.24
C VAL A 180 7.93 7.65 10.21
N ILE A 181 6.76 7.05 10.40
CA ILE A 181 5.67 7.67 11.18
C ILE A 181 5.96 7.60 12.68
N ILE A 182 6.47 6.46 13.16
CA ILE A 182 6.63 6.19 14.60
C ILE A 182 8.06 6.51 15.07
N MET A 183 9.08 6.05 14.34
CA MET A 183 10.48 6.14 14.81
C MET A 183 11.17 7.44 14.40
N GLY A 184 10.54 8.27 13.57
CA GLY A 184 11.11 9.54 13.10
C GLY A 184 12.43 9.41 12.31
N ASN A 185 12.80 8.19 11.90
CA ASN A 185 14.07 7.94 11.24
C ASN A 185 14.04 8.54 9.82
N THR A 186 14.85 9.59 9.62
CA THR A 186 14.98 10.36 8.38
C THR A 186 15.76 9.63 7.31
#